data_AF-A0A9E4M021-F1
#
_entry.id   AF-A0A9E4M021-F1
#
_cell.length_a   1.000
_cell.length_b   1.000
_cell.length_c   1.000
_cell.angle_alpha   90.00
_cell.angle_beta   90.00
_cell.angle_gamma   90.00
#
_symmetry.space_group_name_H-M   'P 1'
#
loop_
_entity.id
_entity.type
_entity.pdbx_description
1 polymer ?
#
loop_
_entity_poly.entity_id
_entity_poly.type
_entity_poly.pdbx_seq_one_letter_code
_entity_poly.pdbx_strand_id
1 'polypeptide(L)' 'MLDGLNIDFDADRGVVGIDIDHASRSVDLSTLETEALPLHSTRVA' A
#
# COMPACT_ATOMS: atom_id res chain seq x y z
N MET A 1 6.30 17.34 3.46
CA MET A 1 5.57 16.30 2.70
C MET A 1 6.11 14.97 3.19
N LEU A 2 5.27 13.94 3.28
CA LEU A 2 5.75 12.60 3.64
C LEU A 2 6.46 12.06 2.40
N ASP A 3 7.76 12.30 2.31
CA ASP A 3 8.55 11.81 1.19
C ASP A 3 8.68 10.30 1.34
N GLY A 4 7.98 9.54 0.51
CA GLY A 4 8.10 8.09 0.41
C GLY A 4 6.84 7.25 0.61
N LEU A 5 5.67 7.84 0.84
CA LEU A 5 4.37 7.13 0.81
C LEU A 5 3.42 7.85 -0.15
N ASN A 6 3.06 7.18 -1.24
CA ASN A 6 2.05 7.64 -2.19
C ASN A 6 0.74 6.86 -1.99
N ILE A 7 -0.38 7.58 -1.94
CA ILE A 7 -1.72 7.00 -1.84
C ILE A 7 -2.54 7.55 -3.00
N ASP A 8 -2.99 6.64 -3.85
CA ASP A 8 -3.82 6.97 -5.00
C ASP A 8 -5.29 6.85 -4.61
N PHE A 9 -6.06 7.89 -4.95
CA PHE A 9 -7.51 7.93 -4.73
C PHE A 9 -8.26 7.92 -6.05
N ASP A 10 -9.40 7.24 -6.09
CA ASP A 10 -10.36 7.36 -7.19
C ASP A 10 -11.22 8.63 -7.08
N ALA A 11 -12.15 8.79 -8.04
CA ALA A 11 -13.07 9.93 -8.09
C ALA A 11 -14.05 10.00 -6.91
N ASP A 12 -14.34 8.86 -6.27
CA ASP A 12 -15.23 8.74 -5.12
C ASP A 12 -14.49 8.84 -3.77
N ARG A 13 -13.17 9.15 -3.81
CA ARG A 13 -12.25 9.23 -2.67
C ARG A 13 -11.97 7.87 -2.02
N GLY A 14 -12.21 6.77 -2.73
CA GLY A 14 -11.74 5.45 -2.36
C GLY A 14 -10.23 5.31 -2.60
N VAL A 15 -9.53 4.58 -1.72
CA VAL A 15 -8.11 4.27 -1.91
C VAL A 15 -7.98 3.15 -2.93
N VAL A 16 -7.21 3.37 -3.99
CA VAL A 16 -6.99 2.40 -5.07
C VAL A 16 -5.54 1.95 -5.21
N GLY A 17 -4.60 2.66 -4.61
CA GLY A 17 -3.17 2.33 -4.65
C GLY A 17 -2.44 2.84 -3.43
N ILE A 18 -1.47 2.07 -2.96
CA ILE A 18 -0.53 2.45 -1.90
C ILE A 18 0.86 2.05 -2.41
N ASP A 19 1.74 3.03 -2.58
CA ASP A 19 3.12 2.82 -3.02
C ASP A 19 4.10 3.41 -2.01
N ILE A 20 5.20 2.69 -1.78
CA ILE A 20 6.25 3.13 -0.86
C ILE A 20 7.56 3.24 -1.66
N ASP A 21 8.11 4.44 -1.72
CA ASP A 21 9.33 4.70 -2.48
C ASP A 21 10.48 3.87 -1.91
N HIS A 22 11.15 3.14 -2.81
CA HIS A 22 12.27 2.26 -2.48
C HIS A 22 11.96 1.25 -1.35
N ALA A 23 10.69 0.78 -1.23
CA ALA A 23 10.25 -0.10 -0.15
C ALA A 23 11.20 -1.27 0.14
N SER A 24 11.72 -1.93 -0.90
CA SER A 24 12.67 -3.05 -0.79
C SER A 24 13.99 -2.72 -0.08
N ARG A 25 14.30 -1.44 0.10
CA ARG A 25 15.50 -0.92 0.77
C ARG A 25 15.19 -0.16 2.07
N SER A 26 13.95 0.32 2.21
CA SER A 26 13.54 1.22 3.28
C SER A 26 12.58 0.58 4.30
N VAL A 27 11.93 -0.52 3.94
CA VAL A 27 10.89 -1.17 4.76
C VAL A 27 11.03 -2.69 4.71
N ASP A 28 10.91 -3.34 5.87
CA ASP A 28 10.78 -4.79 5.96
C ASP A 28 9.35 -5.20 5.57
N LEU A 29 9.21 -5.81 4.39
CA LEU A 29 7.94 -6.29 3.83
C LEU A 29 7.66 -7.76 4.20
N SER A 30 8.33 -8.31 5.23
CA SER A 30 8.08 -9.68 5.70
C SER A 30 6.67 -9.89 6.25
N THR A 31 5.99 -8.81 6.64
CA THR A 31 4.63 -8.86 7.20
C THR A 31 3.78 -7.69 6.70
N LEU A 32 2.47 -7.93 6.58
CA LEU A 32 1.46 -6.92 6.30
C LEU A 32 0.32 -7.11 7.31
N GLU A 33 0.14 -6.14 8.21
CA GLU A 33 -0.90 -6.18 9.25
C GLU A 33 -2.03 -5.19 8.92
N THR A 34 -3.28 -5.63 9.06
CA THR A 34 -4.46 -4.81 8.78
C THR A 34 -5.59 -5.17 9.75
N GLU A 35 -6.36 -4.19 10.21
CA GLU A 35 -7.59 -4.49 10.98
C GLU A 35 -8.66 -5.15 10.09
N ALA A 36 -8.79 -4.66 8.85
CA ALA A 36 -9.64 -5.25 7.82
C ALA A 36 -9.10 -4.89 6.44
N LEU A 37 -8.55 -5.88 5.73
CA LEU A 37 -8.19 -5.74 4.33
C LEU A 37 -9.26 -6.43 3.47
N PRO A 38 -10.00 -5.69 2.63
CA PRO A 38 -10.98 -6.28 1.73
C PRO A 38 -10.26 -6.99 0.57
N LEU A 39 -9.67 -8.14 0.87
CA LEU A 39 -8.95 -8.95 -0.10
C LEU A 39 -9.94 -9.74 -0.97
N HIS A 40 -10.25 -9.21 -2.15
CA HIS A 40 -10.96 -9.97 -3.18
C HIS A 40 -10.02 -10.85 -4.02
N SER A 41 -8.75 -10.45 -4.14
CA SER A 41 -7.68 -11.23 -4.78
C SER A 41 -6.33 -10.65 -4.33
N THR A 42 -5.42 -11.50 -3.87
CA THR A 42 -4.07 -11.10 -3.44
C THR A 42 -3.03 -11.80 -4.30
N ARG A 43 -2.10 -11.04 -4.88
CA ARG A 43 -0.94 -11.58 -5.58
C ARG A 43 0.31 -11.26 -4.77
N VAL A 44 1.01 -12.31 -4.34
CA VAL A 44 2.35 -12.24 -3.76
C VAL A 44 3.33 -12.68 -4.84
N ALA A 45 4.38 -11.89 -5.10
CA ALA A 45 5.40 -12.16 -6.12
C ALA A 45 6.76 -12.37 -5.45
#